data_AF-A0A958VWH3-F1
#
_entry.id   AF-A0A958VWH3-F1
#
_cell.length_a   1.000
_cell.length_b   1.000
_cell.length_c   1.000
_cell.angle_alpha   90.00
_cell.angle_beta   90.00
_cell.angle_gamma   90.00
#
_symmetry.space_group_name_H-M   'P 1'
#
loop_
_entity.id
_entity.type
_entity.pdbx_description
1 polymer ?
#
loop_
_entity_poly.entity_id
_entity_poly.type
_entity_poly.pdbx_seq_one_letter_code
_entity_poly.pdbx_strand_id
1 'polypeptide(L)'
;MYDEVRQLQSWLEEHELKVTKLKTDTRMVQVEVRSASGSWQLWVDDEYNDFDESNQAMCLFLVLNSLADYKESTDFLNWCQQIGINASDSPWLAYYQSLESVYSEIENLLGAIDPCITPLDYQLRSGAFHALASLK
;
A
#
# COMPACT_ATOMS: atom_id res chain seq x y z
N MET A 1 -16.72 -7.31 -13.59
CA MET A 1 -15.50 -6.68 -13.07
C MET A 1 -15.96 -5.76 -11.96
N TYR A 2 -15.43 -5.95 -10.75
CA TYR A 2 -15.76 -5.19 -9.55
C TYR A 2 -15.35 -3.73 -9.73
N ASP A 3 -16.15 -2.79 -9.22
CA ASP A 3 -15.90 -1.35 -9.40
C ASP A 3 -14.65 -0.91 -8.62
N GLU A 4 -14.35 -1.58 -7.51
CA GLU A 4 -13.15 -1.46 -6.70
C GLU A 4 -11.88 -1.73 -7.53
N VAL A 5 -11.90 -2.83 -8.30
CA VAL A 5 -10.78 -3.21 -9.17
C VAL A 5 -10.62 -2.22 -10.33
N ARG A 6 -11.73 -1.72 -10.87
CA ARG A 6 -11.72 -0.68 -11.92
C ARG A 6 -11.12 0.61 -11.41
N GLN A 7 -11.43 1.01 -10.18
CA GLN A 7 -10.92 2.24 -9.59
C GLN A 7 -9.40 2.20 -9.46
N LEU A 8 -8.84 1.09 -8.96
CA LEU A 8 -7.39 0.90 -8.89
C LEU A 8 -6.74 0.96 -10.28
N GLN A 9 -7.35 0.33 -11.29
CA GLN A 9 -6.86 0.40 -12.68
C GLN A 9 -6.94 1.82 -13.27
N SER A 10 -8.04 2.54 -13.01
CA SER A 10 -8.22 3.94 -13.43
C SER A 10 -7.14 4.82 -12.84
N TRP A 11 -6.85 4.73 -11.54
CA TRP A 11 -5.77 5.51 -10.93
C TRP A 11 -4.39 5.19 -11.52
N LEU A 12 -4.12 3.93 -11.81
CA LEU A 12 -2.86 3.54 -12.48
C LEU A 12 -2.71 4.22 -13.84
N GLU A 13 -3.78 4.23 -14.64
CA GLU A 13 -3.78 4.81 -15.98
C GLU A 13 -3.77 6.33 -15.95
N GLU A 14 -4.64 6.96 -15.15
CA GLU A 14 -4.83 8.42 -15.10
C GLU A 14 -3.61 9.16 -14.55
N HIS A 15 -2.90 8.56 -13.60
CA HIS A 15 -1.72 9.16 -12.95
C HIS A 15 -0.39 8.55 -13.43
N GLU A 16 -0.43 7.68 -14.44
CA GLU A 16 0.72 6.95 -14.97
C GLU A 16 1.56 6.29 -13.86
N LEU A 17 0.86 5.69 -12.89
CA LEU A 17 1.51 5.11 -11.71
C LEU A 17 2.20 3.80 -12.06
N LYS A 18 3.35 3.60 -11.42
CA LYS A 18 4.06 2.33 -11.44
C LYS A 18 4.67 2.04 -10.08
N VAL A 19 4.37 0.85 -9.57
CA VAL A 19 4.95 0.32 -8.33
C VAL A 19 6.03 -0.68 -8.69
N THR A 20 7.24 -0.46 -8.17
CA THR A 20 8.41 -1.32 -8.41
C THR A 20 8.98 -1.79 -7.08
N LYS A 21 9.36 -3.07 -6.98
CA LYS A 21 10.01 -3.60 -5.80
C LYS A 21 11.46 -3.13 -5.72
N LEU A 22 11.87 -2.66 -4.55
CA LEU A 22 13.26 -2.30 -4.26
C LEU A 22 13.96 -3.42 -3.49
N LYS A 23 13.37 -3.87 -2.39
CA LYS A 23 13.89 -4.96 -1.54
C LYS A 23 12.79 -5.56 -0.68
N THR A 24 13.10 -6.68 -0.04
CA THR A 24 12.22 -7.36 0.92
C THR A 24 12.94 -7.50 2.24
N ASP A 25 12.23 -7.29 3.35
CA ASP A 25 12.71 -7.58 4.70
C ASP A 25 11.61 -8.30 5.48
N THR A 26 11.83 -9.59 5.75
CA THR A 26 10.83 -10.50 6.31
C THR A 26 9.51 -10.48 5.51
N ARG A 27 8.43 -9.93 6.08
CA ARG A 27 7.11 -9.77 5.44
C ARG A 27 6.88 -8.41 4.79
N MET A 28 7.81 -7.47 4.97
CA MET A 28 7.69 -6.12 4.43
C MET A 28 8.37 -6.06 3.07
N VAL A 29 7.71 -5.44 2.10
CA VAL A 29 8.29 -5.17 0.78
C VAL A 29 8.53 -3.66 0.68
N GLN A 30 9.78 -3.26 0.46
CA GLN A 30 10.07 -1.86 0.14
C GLN A 30 9.78 -1.66 -1.34
N VAL A 31 8.94 -0.68 -1.64
CA VAL A 31 8.52 -0.35 -2.99
C VAL A 31 8.85 1.09 -3.32
N GLU A 32 8.96 1.36 -4.61
CA GLU A 32 8.94 2.70 -5.17
C GLU A 32 7.65 2.87 -5.97
N VAL A 33 6.86 3.88 -5.62
CA VAL A 33 5.70 4.33 -6.38
C VAL A 33 6.15 5.52 -7.21
N ARG A 34 6.14 5.38 -8.53
CA ARG A 34 6.47 6.46 -9.46
C ARG A 34 5.23 6.93 -10.19
N SER A 35 5.16 8.22 -10.46
CA SER A 35 4.21 8.88 -11.36
C SER A 35 4.94 9.93 -12.19
N ALA A 36 4.22 10.62 -13.08
CA ALA A 36 4.76 11.79 -13.76
C ALA A 36 5.11 12.95 -12.81
N SER A 37 4.46 13.04 -11.64
CA SER A 37 4.61 14.15 -10.69
C SER A 37 5.61 13.89 -9.56
N GLY A 38 6.03 12.64 -9.35
CA GLY A 38 6.92 12.30 -8.24
C GLY A 38 7.30 10.83 -8.15
N SER A 39 8.15 10.53 -7.16
CA SER A 39 8.51 9.18 -6.76
C SER A 39 8.58 9.09 -5.24
N TRP A 40 7.97 8.05 -4.68
CA TRP A 40 7.86 7.83 -3.24
C TRP A 40 8.34 6.42 -2.90
N GLN A 41 9.11 6.32 -1.81
CA GLN A 41 9.53 5.02 -1.28
C GLN A 41 8.83 4.75 0.03
N LEU A 42 8.24 3.57 0.13
CA LEU A 42 7.58 3.11 1.36
C LEU A 42 7.68 1.59 1.49
N TRP A 43 7.47 1.12 2.70
CA TRP A 43 7.30 -0.28 3.03
C TRP A 43 5.81 -0.62 2.99
N VAL A 44 5.49 -1.73 2.34
CA VAL A 44 4.15 -2.31 2.33
C VAL A 44 4.15 -3.64 3.08
N ASP A 45 3.08 -3.91 3.83
CA ASP A 45 2.88 -5.22 4.48
C ASP A 45 2.34 -6.21 3.44
N ASP A 46 3.13 -7.25 3.16
CA ASP A 46 2.80 -8.32 2.23
C ASP A 46 2.54 -9.63 2.97
N GLU A 47 1.72 -9.56 4.03
CA GLU A 47 1.39 -10.68 4.93
C GLU A 47 1.03 -11.98 4.20
N TYR A 48 0.31 -11.87 3.08
CA TYR A 48 -0.18 -13.01 2.30
C TYR A 48 0.67 -13.32 1.06
N ASN A 49 1.81 -12.64 0.86
CA ASN A 49 2.68 -12.79 -0.30
C ASN A 49 1.91 -12.58 -1.63
N ASP A 50 1.13 -11.51 -1.69
CA ASP A 50 0.32 -11.10 -2.83
C ASP A 50 1.04 -10.07 -3.72
N PHE A 51 2.19 -9.52 -3.29
CA PHE A 51 2.95 -8.58 -4.10
C PHE A 51 3.52 -9.23 -5.38
N ASP A 52 3.00 -8.81 -6.53
CA ASP A 52 3.44 -9.23 -7.86
C ASP A 52 3.52 -8.02 -8.80
N GLU A 53 4.72 -7.67 -9.26
CA GLU A 53 4.95 -6.52 -10.16
C GLU A 53 4.25 -6.65 -11.52
N SER A 54 3.82 -7.85 -11.91
CA SER A 54 2.98 -8.03 -13.10
C SER A 54 1.54 -7.57 -12.88
N ASN A 55 1.06 -7.59 -11.63
CA ASN A 55 -0.26 -7.14 -11.22
C ASN A 55 -0.17 -5.78 -10.50
N GLN A 56 0.01 -4.71 -11.28
CA GLN A 56 0.17 -3.35 -10.73
C GLN A 56 -1.03 -2.89 -9.89
N ALA A 57 -2.24 -3.38 -10.18
CA ALA A 57 -3.41 -3.07 -9.37
C ALA A 57 -3.30 -3.67 -7.96
N MET A 58 -2.78 -4.90 -7.84
CA MET A 58 -2.47 -5.51 -6.55
C MET A 58 -1.38 -4.72 -5.82
N CYS A 59 -0.31 -4.33 -6.53
CA CYS A 59 0.73 -3.49 -5.92
C CYS A 59 0.18 -2.16 -5.40
N LEU A 60 -0.69 -1.49 -6.15
CA LEU A 60 -1.31 -0.23 -5.72
C LEU A 60 -2.23 -0.46 -4.52
N PHE A 61 -3.04 -1.52 -4.53
CA PHE A 61 -3.86 -1.91 -3.38
C PHE A 61 -3.01 -2.04 -2.10
N LEU A 62 -1.89 -2.78 -2.15
CA LEU A 62 -1.01 -2.98 -0.99
C LEU A 62 -0.39 -1.66 -0.48
N VAL A 63 -0.04 -0.75 -1.40
CA VAL A 63 0.44 0.61 -1.08
C VAL A 63 -0.63 1.39 -0.33
N LEU A 64 -1.85 1.46 -0.88
CA LEU A 64 -2.95 2.22 -0.29
C LEU A 64 -3.38 1.61 1.04
N ASN A 65 -3.42 0.28 1.15
CA ASN A 65 -3.73 -0.43 2.38
C ASN A 65 -2.72 -0.08 3.49
N SER A 66 -1.42 -0.09 3.18
CA SER A 66 -0.37 0.25 4.16
C SER A 66 -0.43 1.72 4.60
N LEU A 67 -0.82 2.64 3.71
CA LEU A 67 -1.03 4.05 4.04
C LEU A 67 -2.30 4.27 4.87
N ALA A 68 -3.37 3.52 4.59
CA ALA A 68 -4.59 3.52 5.40
C ALA A 68 -4.29 3.00 6.81
N ASP A 69 -3.58 1.89 6.95
CA ASP A 69 -3.15 1.34 8.25
C ASP A 69 -2.32 2.36 9.04
N TYR A 70 -1.37 3.04 8.39
CA TYR A 70 -0.62 4.16 9.00
C TYR A 70 -1.56 5.26 9.51
N LYS A 71 -2.56 5.67 8.71
CA LYS A 71 -3.46 6.75 9.08
C LYS A 71 -4.43 6.38 10.19
N GLU A 72 -4.83 5.11 10.27
CA GLU A 72 -5.67 4.58 11.34
C GLU A 72 -4.91 4.33 12.64
N SER A 73 -3.58 4.23 12.58
CA SER A 73 -2.74 4.06 13.78
C SER A 73 -2.77 5.28 14.69
N THR A 74 -2.83 5.07 16.01
CA THR A 74 -2.91 6.17 16.99
C THR A 74 -1.56 6.81 17.27
N ASP A 75 -0.49 6.02 17.19
CA ASP A 75 0.88 6.42 17.42
C ASP A 75 1.86 5.37 16.86
N PHE A 76 3.16 5.67 16.92
CA PHE A 76 4.23 4.80 16.44
C PHE A 76 4.21 3.39 17.06
N LEU A 77 3.89 3.25 18.35
CA LEU A 77 3.89 1.94 19.01
C LEU A 77 2.70 1.10 18.53
N ASN A 78 1.54 1.73 18.38
CA ASN A 78 0.36 1.09 17.81
C ASN A 78 0.60 0.66 16.37
N TRP A 79 1.20 1.52 15.54
CA TRP A 79 1.59 1.19 14.16
C TRP A 79 2.54 0.00 14.12
N CYS A 80 3.64 0.03 14.89
CA CYS A 80 4.59 -1.08 14.98
C CYS A 80 3.91 -2.39 15.38
N GLN A 81 2.94 -2.35 16.28
CA GLN A 81 2.18 -3.55 16.69
C GLN A 81 1.32 -4.09 15.54
N GLN A 82 0.61 -3.23 14.81
CA GLN A 82 -0.23 -3.64 13.67
C GLN A 82 0.60 -4.34 12.59
N ILE A 83 1.72 -3.74 12.21
CA ILE A 83 2.61 -4.29 11.17
C ILE A 83 3.70 -5.21 11.73
N GLY A 84 3.63 -5.58 13.02
CA GLY A 84 4.48 -6.61 13.65
C GLY A 84 5.99 -6.32 13.60
N ILE A 85 6.34 -5.04 13.66
CA ILE A 85 7.73 -4.57 13.71
C ILE A 85 8.11 -4.28 15.17
N ASN A 86 9.38 -4.53 15.51
CA ASN A 86 9.89 -4.20 16.83
C ASN A 86 10.08 -2.68 16.99
N ALA A 87 9.27 -2.04 17.83
CA ALA A 87 9.35 -0.61 18.12
C ALA A 87 10.70 -0.16 18.73
N SER A 88 11.52 -1.10 19.24
CA SER A 88 12.85 -0.79 19.77
C SER A 88 13.88 -0.52 18.67
N ASP A 89 13.57 -0.85 17.42
CA ASP A 89 14.47 -0.66 16.28
C ASP A 89 14.39 0.79 15.77
N SER A 90 15.46 1.54 16.05
CA SER A 90 15.56 2.99 15.79
C SER A 90 15.24 3.45 14.35
N PRO A 91 15.50 2.70 13.27
CA PRO A 91 15.20 3.16 11.91
C PRO A 91 13.70 3.36 11.63
N TRP A 92 12.83 2.60 12.31
CA TRP A 92 11.38 2.62 12.02
C TRP A 92 10.69 3.89 12.51
N LEU A 93 11.20 4.53 13.57
CA LEU A 93 10.63 5.79 14.04
C LEU A 93 10.84 6.91 13.01
N ALA A 94 12.04 7.01 12.45
CA ALA A 94 12.34 7.99 11.41
C ALA A 94 11.51 7.73 10.15
N TYR A 95 11.35 6.45 9.77
CA TYR A 95 10.50 6.07 8.67
C TYR A 95 9.02 6.42 8.92
N TYR A 96 8.47 6.08 10.08
CA TYR A 96 7.10 6.42 10.48
C TYR A 96 6.86 7.94 10.41
N GLN A 97 7.81 8.75 10.88
CA GLN A 97 7.72 10.21 10.77
C GLN A 97 7.72 10.71 9.32
N SER A 98 8.45 10.03 8.43
CA SER A 98 8.48 10.38 7.00
C SER A 98 7.19 10.02 6.25
N LEU A 99 6.40 9.08 6.79
CA LEU A 99 5.15 8.63 6.14
C LEU A 99 4.12 9.74 6.02
N GLU A 100 4.12 10.75 6.90
CA GLU A 100 3.18 11.87 6.79
C GLU A 100 3.34 12.65 5.47
N SER A 101 4.58 12.87 5.04
CA SER A 101 4.86 13.53 3.76
C SER A 101 4.41 12.66 2.59
N VAL A 102 4.77 11.37 2.63
CA VAL A 102 4.39 10.40 1.58
C VAL A 102 2.87 10.27 1.48
N TYR A 103 2.18 10.12 2.60
CA TYR A 103 0.72 10.06 2.67
C TYR A 103 0.11 11.32 2.07
N SER A 104 0.56 12.51 2.50
CA SER A 104 0.02 13.78 2.01
C SER A 104 0.24 13.98 0.52
N GLU A 105 1.40 13.60 -0.01
CA GLU A 105 1.71 13.74 -1.43
C GLU A 105 0.91 12.77 -2.30
N ILE A 106 0.71 11.53 -1.86
CA ILE A 106 -0.13 10.55 -2.56
C ILE A 106 -1.61 10.93 -2.46
N GLU A 107 -2.07 11.43 -1.30
CA GLU A 107 -3.45 11.92 -1.12
C GLU A 107 -3.73 13.14 -2.02
N ASN A 108 -2.76 14.04 -2.19
CA ASN A 108 -2.89 15.15 -3.13
C ASN A 108 -2.95 14.69 -4.60
N LEU A 109 -2.37 13.53 -4.92
CA LEU A 109 -2.39 12.97 -6.28
C LEU A 109 -3.72 12.26 -6.58
N LEU A 110 -4.18 11.40 -5.67
CA LEU A 110 -5.30 10.46 -5.91
C LEU A 110 -6.63 10.93 -5.30
N GLY A 111 -6.59 11.93 -4.42
CA GLY A 111 -7.67 12.23 -3.49
C GLY A 111 -7.54 11.41 -2.20
N ALA A 112 -8.64 11.33 -1.43
CA ALA A 112 -8.66 10.59 -0.18
C ALA A 112 -8.12 9.16 -0.37
N ILE A 113 -7.19 8.75 0.50
CA ILE A 113 -6.60 7.41 0.43
C ILE A 113 -7.70 6.38 0.73
N ASP A 114 -8.00 5.56 -0.27
CA ASP A 114 -8.96 4.47 -0.19
C ASP A 114 -8.37 3.24 -0.90
N PRO A 115 -8.07 2.15 -0.18
CA PRO A 115 -7.61 0.90 -0.78
C PRO A 115 -8.64 0.25 -1.73
N CYS A 116 -9.86 0.79 -1.80
CA CYS A 116 -11.02 0.33 -2.56
C CYS A 116 -11.60 -1.02 -2.08
N ILE A 117 -10.76 -1.89 -1.55
CA ILE A 117 -11.12 -3.20 -1.03
C ILE A 117 -11.16 -3.12 0.50
N THR A 118 -12.25 -3.62 1.08
CA THR A 118 -12.42 -3.59 2.53
C THR A 118 -11.42 -4.52 3.23
N PRO A 119 -11.01 -4.20 4.48
CA PRO A 119 -10.16 -5.09 5.27
C PRO A 119 -10.77 -6.50 5.43
N LEU A 120 -12.10 -6.58 5.54
CA LEU A 120 -12.82 -7.85 5.66
C LEU A 120 -12.70 -8.70 4.38
N ASP A 121 -12.87 -8.10 3.20
CA ASP A 121 -12.72 -8.82 1.93
C ASP A 121 -11.28 -9.30 1.70
N TYR A 122 -10.30 -8.48 2.09
CA TYR A 122 -8.90 -8.88 2.03
C TYR A 122 -8.62 -10.08 2.94
N GLN A 123 -9.01 -10.00 4.22
CA GLN A 123 -8.82 -11.07 5.21
C GLN A 123 -9.53 -12.37 4.83
N LEU A 124 -10.76 -12.28 4.29
CA LEU A 124 -11.52 -13.45 3.85
C LEU A 124 -11.12 -13.93 2.45
N ARG A 125 -10.22 -13.22 1.77
CA ARG A 125 -9.81 -13.45 0.37
C ARG A 125 -11.01 -13.60 -0.57
N SER A 126 -12.02 -12.77 -0.38
CA SER A 126 -13.33 -12.86 -1.06
C SER A 126 -13.62 -11.65 -1.94
N GLY A 127 -14.76 -11.68 -2.64
CA GLY A 127 -15.31 -10.51 -3.33
C GLY A 127 -14.35 -9.85 -4.32
N ALA A 128 -14.18 -8.54 -4.17
CA ALA A 128 -13.30 -7.73 -5.01
C ALA A 128 -11.83 -8.14 -4.91
N PHE A 129 -11.38 -8.58 -3.73
CA PHE A 129 -10.01 -9.06 -3.54
C PHE A 129 -9.72 -10.31 -4.39
N HIS A 130 -10.62 -11.29 -4.42
CA HIS A 130 -10.45 -12.48 -5.25
C HIS A 130 -10.32 -12.13 -6.74
N ALA A 131 -11.10 -11.14 -7.20
CA ALA A 131 -11.01 -10.65 -8.57
C ALA A 131 -9.67 -9.95 -8.84
N LEU A 132 -9.20 -9.10 -7.92
CA LEU A 132 -7.90 -8.43 -7.99
C LEU A 132 -6.75 -9.42 -8.08
N ALA A 133 -6.73 -10.43 -7.20
CA ALA A 133 -5.70 -11.48 -7.16
C ALA A 133 -5.70 -12.38 -8.40
N SER A 134 -6.82 -12.42 -9.15
CA SER A 134 -6.94 -13.20 -10.39
C SER A 134 -6.56 -12.43 -11.65
N LEU A 135 -6.23 -11.14 -11.55
CA LEU A 135 -5.71 -10.36 -12.67
C LEU A 135 -4.32 -10.87 -13.07
N LYS A 136 -4.08 -10.93 -14.37
CA LYS A 136 -2.80 -11.34 -14.99
C LYS A 136 -2.27 -10.22 -15.87
#